data_AF-A0A538DWL5-F1
#
_entry.id   AF-A0A538DWL5-F1
#
_cell.length_a   1.000
_cell.length_b   1.000
_cell.length_c   1.000
_cell.angle_alpha   90.00
_cell.angle_beta   90.00
_cell.angle_gamma   90.00
#
_symmetry.space_group_name_H-M   'P 1'
#
loop_
_entity.id
_entity.type
_entity.pdbx_description
1 polymer ?
#
loop_
_entity_poly.entity_id
_entity_poly.type
_entity_poly.pdbx_seq_one_letter_code
_entity_poly.pdbx_strand_id
1 'polypeptide(L)'
;QTVIELSPSGVRTTLGKIPGVSGTNGEGGLLGLELSPSFGSDHWVYIYHTSASDNRIIRVRYNPNKSLDLGSLQVIFKGIQRNKFHNGGRLRFGPDGKLYVGVGDAENGNNAQNKNVPNGKILRLNQDGSIPADNPFHNAVWSYGHRNVEGLAFDA
;
A
#
# COMPACT_ATOMS: atom_id res chain seq x y z
N GLN A 1 2.58 13.73 -2.67
CA GLN A 1 1.95 13.85 -4.01
C GLN A 1 0.44 14.02 -3.82
N THR A 2 -0.28 14.47 -4.84
CA THR A 2 -1.73 14.78 -4.76
C THR A 2 -2.56 13.55 -5.16
N VAL A 3 -3.65 13.29 -4.44
CA VAL A 3 -4.69 12.33 -4.81
C VAL A 3 -5.82 13.08 -5.50
N ILE A 4 -6.31 12.52 -6.60
CA ILE A 4 -7.42 13.07 -7.38
C ILE A 4 -8.55 12.06 -7.48
N GLU A 5 -9.78 12.55 -7.50
CA GLU A 5 -10.95 11.81 -7.97
C GLU A 5 -11.16 12.14 -9.45
N LEU A 6 -11.39 11.11 -10.26
CA LEU A 6 -11.72 11.23 -11.67
C LEU A 6 -13.15 10.73 -11.87
N SER A 7 -14.05 11.62 -12.28
CA SER A 7 -15.41 11.22 -12.65
C SER A 7 -15.44 10.43 -13.97
N PRO A 8 -16.53 9.69 -14.28
CA PRO A 8 -16.68 9.00 -15.55
C PRO A 8 -16.59 9.91 -16.78
N SER A 9 -16.95 11.19 -16.65
CA SER A 9 -16.82 12.20 -17.71
C SER A 9 -15.43 12.84 -17.80
N GLY A 10 -14.47 12.40 -16.96
CA GLY A 10 -13.09 12.87 -16.98
C GLY A 10 -12.83 14.13 -16.16
N VAL A 11 -13.84 14.67 -15.46
CA VAL A 11 -13.64 15.80 -14.53
C VAL A 11 -12.73 15.35 -13.39
N ARG A 12 -11.64 16.10 -13.17
CA ARG A 12 -10.66 15.89 -12.11
C ARG A 12 -10.98 16.76 -10.91
N THR A 13 -11.04 16.17 -9.73
CA THR A 13 -11.16 16.90 -8.47
C THR A 13 -9.97 16.55 -7.57
N THR A 14 -9.23 17.56 -7.13
CA THR A 14 -8.15 17.38 -6.17
C THR A 14 -8.72 17.09 -4.79
N LEU A 15 -8.43 15.92 -4.22
CA LEU A 15 -8.90 15.52 -2.89
C LEU A 15 -7.95 15.99 -1.78
N GLY A 16 -6.64 16.07 -2.08
CA GLY A 16 -5.64 16.52 -1.12
C GLY A 16 -4.24 16.02 -1.43
N LYS A 17 -3.25 16.57 -0.72
CA LYS A 17 -1.84 16.16 -0.82
C LYS A 17 -1.48 15.23 0.33
N ILE A 18 -1.00 14.04 0.00
CA ILE A 18 -0.45 13.13 1.01
C ILE A 18 0.90 13.68 1.49
N PRO A 19 1.08 13.92 2.80
CA PRO A 19 2.33 14.41 3.36
C PRO A 19 3.41 13.33 3.35
N GLY A 20 4.68 13.74 3.42
CA GLY A 20 5.80 12.82 3.58
C GLY A 20 6.14 11.93 2.37
N VAL A 21 5.41 12.06 1.25
CA VAL A 21 5.75 11.34 0.01
C VAL A 21 7.05 11.88 -0.58
N SER A 22 8.00 11.00 -0.86
CA SER A 22 9.31 11.30 -1.43
C SER A 22 9.62 10.36 -2.59
N GLY A 23 9.94 10.92 -3.76
CA GLY A 23 10.36 10.13 -4.92
C GLY A 23 11.78 9.58 -4.75
N THR A 24 12.14 8.59 -5.57
CA THR A 24 13.47 7.94 -5.56
C THR A 24 14.31 8.27 -6.79
N ASN A 25 13.88 9.24 -7.61
CA ASN A 25 14.39 9.47 -8.97
C ASN A 25 14.31 8.18 -9.83
N GLY A 26 13.27 7.38 -9.59
CA GLY A 26 12.95 6.11 -10.22
C GLY A 26 11.47 5.80 -9.98
N GLU A 27 11.16 4.58 -9.55
CA GLU A 27 9.78 4.12 -9.38
C GLU A 27 9.06 4.69 -8.17
N GLY A 28 9.78 5.22 -7.17
CA GLY A 28 9.21 5.61 -5.88
C GLY A 28 8.33 6.86 -5.93
N GLY A 29 7.33 6.93 -5.05
CA GLY A 29 6.35 8.01 -4.98
C GLY A 29 5.08 7.57 -4.26
N LEU A 30 3.92 8.10 -4.65
CA LEU A 30 2.61 7.54 -4.33
C LEU A 30 2.30 6.46 -5.36
N LEU A 31 2.14 5.21 -4.91
CA LEU A 31 2.18 4.03 -5.78
C LEU A 31 0.82 3.32 -5.82
N GLY A 32 0.45 2.67 -4.71
CA GLY A 32 -0.82 1.96 -4.58
C GLY A 32 -1.89 2.81 -3.91
N LEU A 33 -3.12 2.64 -4.37
CA LEU A 33 -4.33 3.14 -3.71
C LEU A 33 -5.39 2.04 -3.76
N GLU A 34 -6.07 1.83 -2.64
CA GLU A 34 -7.17 0.87 -2.53
C GLU A 34 -8.25 1.41 -1.58
N LEU A 35 -9.53 1.19 -1.91
CA LEU A 35 -10.63 1.56 -1.02
C LEU A 35 -10.90 0.42 -0.03
N SER A 36 -11.34 0.75 1.18
CA SER A 36 -11.84 -0.25 2.12
C SER A 36 -12.95 -1.12 1.51
N PRO A 37 -13.06 -2.41 1.86
CA PRO A 37 -14.22 -3.22 1.48
C PRO A 37 -15.54 -2.64 2.00
N SER A 38 -15.48 -1.86 3.09
CA SER A 38 -16.61 -1.18 3.71
C SER A 38 -16.62 0.34 3.45
N PHE A 39 -16.02 0.78 2.34
CA PHE A 39 -15.80 2.20 2.02
C PHE A 39 -17.06 3.07 2.14
N GLY A 40 -18.24 2.54 1.76
CA GLY A 40 -19.51 3.27 1.87
C GLY A 40 -19.92 3.63 3.30
N SER A 41 -19.26 3.07 4.32
CA SER A 41 -19.51 3.34 5.74
C SER A 41 -18.30 3.96 6.44
N ASP A 42 -17.09 3.46 6.16
CA ASP A 42 -15.88 3.85 6.90
C ASP A 42 -15.04 4.93 6.20
N HIS A 43 -15.27 5.11 4.89
CA HIS A 43 -14.55 5.99 3.98
C HIS A 43 -13.03 5.85 4.01
N TRP A 44 -12.48 4.70 4.40
CA TRP A 44 -11.04 4.52 4.44
C TRP A 44 -10.45 4.31 3.04
N VAL A 45 -9.43 5.11 2.73
CA VAL A 45 -8.56 4.96 1.55
C VAL A 45 -7.18 4.55 2.02
N TYR A 46 -6.70 3.42 1.52
CA TYR A 46 -5.38 2.86 1.80
C TYR A 46 -4.41 3.29 0.72
N ILE A 47 -3.20 3.71 1.11
CA ILE A 47 -2.19 4.25 0.20
C ILE A 47 -0.84 3.63 0.53
N TYR A 48 -0.19 3.05 -0.48
CA TYR A 48 1.22 2.66 -0.42
C TYR A 48 2.04 3.79 -1.02
N HIS A 49 3.00 4.31 -0.26
CA HIS A 49 3.88 5.35 -0.77
C HIS A 49 5.31 5.20 -0.24
N THR A 50 6.23 5.73 -1.03
CA THR A 50 7.60 5.97 -0.65
C THR A 50 7.68 7.25 0.19
N SER A 51 8.31 7.14 1.35
CA SER A 51 8.67 8.23 2.24
C SER A 51 10.16 8.55 2.13
N ALA A 52 10.66 9.51 2.91
CA ALA A 52 12.09 9.79 2.97
C ALA A 52 12.94 8.57 3.38
N SER A 53 12.40 7.67 4.22
CA SER A 53 13.18 6.60 4.85
C SER A 53 12.80 5.18 4.41
N ASP A 54 11.58 4.97 3.92
CA ASP A 54 11.03 3.64 3.62
C ASP A 54 9.91 3.73 2.58
N ASN A 55 9.40 2.59 2.14
CA ASN A 55 8.02 2.47 1.68
C ASN A 55 7.13 2.15 2.88
N ARG A 56 5.88 2.62 2.84
CA ARG A 56 4.90 2.41 3.91
C ARG A 56 3.49 2.42 3.39
N ILE A 57 2.59 1.89 4.20
CA ILE A 57 1.16 1.87 3.98
C ILE A 57 0.53 2.77 5.02
N ILE A 58 -0.29 3.69 4.54
CA ILE A 58 -1.15 4.53 5.37
C ILE A 58 -2.60 4.27 5.01
N ARG A 59 -3.51 4.71 5.88
CA ARG A 59 -4.90 4.96 5.52
C ARG A 59 -5.34 6.35 5.94
N VAL A 60 -6.28 6.91 5.19
CA VAL A 60 -6.84 8.25 5.42
C VAL A 60 -8.32 8.22 5.04
N ARG A 61 -9.16 8.97 5.76
CA ARG A 61 -10.58 9.06 5.44
C ARG A 61 -10.83 10.01 4.29
N TYR A 62 -11.71 9.58 3.39
CA TYR A 62 -12.35 10.42 2.39
C TYR A 62 -13.56 11.13 3.00
N ASN A 63 -13.69 12.43 2.73
CA ASN A 63 -14.88 13.19 3.05
C ASN A 63 -15.78 13.28 1.81
N PRO A 64 -17.10 13.06 1.94
CA PRO A 64 -18.06 13.19 0.83
C PRO A 64 -18.06 14.54 0.12
N ASN A 65 -17.51 15.59 0.73
CA ASN A 65 -17.27 16.90 0.10
C ASN A 65 -16.05 16.93 -0.84
N LYS A 66 -15.55 15.75 -1.26
CA LYS A 66 -14.41 15.58 -2.16
C LYS A 66 -13.09 16.10 -1.58
N SER A 67 -12.81 15.76 -0.33
CA SER A 67 -11.53 16.04 0.32
C SER A 67 -11.00 14.84 1.11
N LEU A 68 -9.71 14.85 1.46
CA LEU A 68 -9.14 13.91 2.42
C LEU A 68 -9.06 14.56 3.81
N ASP A 69 -9.53 13.86 4.83
CA ASP A 69 -9.31 14.24 6.23
C ASP A 69 -7.92 13.80 6.67
N LEU A 70 -6.92 14.68 6.51
CA LEU A 70 -5.55 14.39 6.91
C LEU A 70 -5.37 14.21 8.43
N GLY A 71 -6.33 14.66 9.26
CA GLY A 71 -6.32 14.41 10.70
C GLY A 71 -6.58 12.94 11.05
N SER A 72 -7.23 12.20 10.16
CA SER A 72 -7.48 10.75 10.29
C SER A 72 -6.32 9.86 9.82
N LEU A 73 -5.22 10.44 9.33
CA LEU A 73 -4.12 9.69 8.73
C LEU A 73 -3.48 8.74 9.74
N GLN A 74 -3.41 7.46 9.38
CA GLN A 74 -2.80 6.41 10.18
C GLN A 74 -1.76 5.65 9.37
N VAL A 75 -0.55 5.47 9.93
CA VAL A 75 0.45 4.55 9.37
C VAL A 75 0.10 3.16 9.88
N ILE A 76 -0.24 2.24 8.97
CA ILE A 76 -0.65 0.87 9.34
C ILE A 76 0.47 -0.16 9.10
N PHE A 77 1.42 0.15 8.21
CA PHE A 77 2.61 -0.68 8.02
C PHE A 77 3.78 0.17 7.51
N LYS A 78 4.99 -0.06 8.01
CA LYS A 78 6.19 0.75 7.67
C LYS A 78 7.46 -0.11 7.72
N GLY A 79 8.60 0.47 7.34
CA GLY A 79 9.89 -0.22 7.35
C GLY A 79 10.13 -1.13 6.14
N ILE A 80 9.35 -0.98 5.07
CA ILE A 80 9.65 -1.63 3.80
C ILE A 80 10.82 -0.88 3.16
N GLN A 81 11.90 -1.57 2.80
CA GLN A 81 13.04 -0.91 2.19
C GLN A 81 12.62 -0.23 0.88
N ARG A 82 13.01 1.04 0.71
CA ARG A 82 12.87 1.80 -0.55
C ARG A 82 14.15 1.72 -1.37
N ASN A 83 14.03 1.80 -2.68
CA ASN A 83 15.17 1.95 -3.60
C ASN A 83 14.71 2.77 -4.83
N LYS A 84 15.65 3.21 -5.67
CA LYS A 84 15.37 3.74 -7.02
C LYS A 84 14.44 2.80 -7.80
N PHE A 85 14.65 1.49 -7.71
CA PHE A 85 13.82 0.47 -8.38
C PHE A 85 13.35 -0.64 -7.43
N HIS A 86 12.37 -1.41 -7.88
CA HIS A 86 11.71 -2.51 -7.20
C HIS A 86 11.01 -2.13 -5.89
N ASN A 87 10.16 -1.11 -5.97
CA ASN A 87 9.34 -0.70 -4.82
C ASN A 87 8.03 -1.49 -4.71
N GLY A 88 7.56 -2.07 -5.82
CA GLY A 88 6.22 -2.63 -5.94
C GLY A 88 5.16 -1.58 -5.59
N GLY A 89 4.21 -1.96 -4.75
CA GLY A 89 3.29 -1.02 -4.12
C GLY A 89 1.82 -1.28 -4.41
N ARG A 90 1.49 -2.39 -5.08
CA ARG A 90 0.09 -2.77 -5.29
C ARG A 90 -0.59 -3.09 -3.95
N LEU A 91 -1.80 -2.56 -3.77
CA LEU A 91 -2.71 -2.89 -2.67
C LEU A 91 -3.96 -3.54 -3.23
N ARG A 92 -4.47 -4.60 -2.60
CA ARG A 92 -5.77 -5.20 -2.92
C ARG A 92 -6.38 -5.85 -1.68
N PHE A 93 -7.67 -5.61 -1.44
CA PHE A 93 -8.39 -6.42 -0.47
C PHE A 93 -8.78 -7.76 -1.09
N GLY A 94 -8.55 -8.85 -0.35
CA GLY A 94 -8.95 -10.19 -0.73
C GLY A 94 -10.37 -10.53 -0.28
N PRO A 95 -10.92 -11.66 -0.76
CA PRO A 95 -12.24 -12.16 -0.37
C PRO A 95 -12.33 -12.52 1.13
N ASP A 96 -11.20 -12.70 1.79
CA ASP A 96 -11.07 -12.93 3.24
C ASP A 96 -11.05 -11.62 4.07
N GLY A 97 -11.26 -10.48 3.41
CA GLY A 97 -11.25 -9.14 4.00
C GLY A 97 -9.88 -8.64 4.44
N LYS A 98 -8.79 -9.30 4.04
CA LYS A 98 -7.42 -8.89 4.37
C LYS A 98 -6.81 -8.03 3.27
N LEU A 99 -5.89 -7.16 3.66
CA LEU A 99 -5.13 -6.32 2.73
C LEU A 99 -3.90 -7.08 2.24
N TYR A 100 -3.86 -7.34 0.95
CA TYR A 100 -2.71 -7.91 0.25
C TYR A 100 -1.85 -6.81 -0.36
N VAL A 101 -0.54 -6.93 -0.19
CA VAL A 101 0.44 -5.91 -0.57
C VAL A 101 1.52 -6.53 -1.43
N GLY A 102 1.68 -6.04 -2.66
CA GLY A 102 2.79 -6.41 -3.52
C GLY A 102 4.02 -5.58 -3.19
N VAL A 103 5.12 -6.22 -2.80
CA VAL A 103 6.34 -5.53 -2.37
C VAL A 103 7.55 -6.04 -3.16
N GLY A 104 8.30 -5.11 -3.76
CA GLY A 104 9.56 -5.45 -4.44
C GLY A 104 10.74 -5.68 -3.50
N ASP A 105 11.80 -6.28 -4.03
CA ASP A 105 13.00 -6.70 -3.29
C ASP A 105 13.98 -5.54 -2.98
N ALA A 106 13.67 -4.32 -3.45
CA ALA A 106 14.50 -3.12 -3.36
C ALA A 106 15.90 -3.30 -3.99
N GLU A 107 15.97 -4.01 -5.13
CA GLU A 107 17.18 -4.41 -5.86
C GLU A 107 18.14 -5.31 -5.07
N ASN A 108 17.67 -5.90 -3.97
CA ASN A 108 18.42 -6.88 -3.22
C ASN A 108 17.70 -8.22 -3.25
N GLY A 109 18.07 -9.09 -4.20
CA GLY A 109 17.46 -10.41 -4.38
C GLY A 109 17.52 -11.31 -3.13
N ASN A 110 18.47 -11.10 -2.22
CA ASN A 110 18.52 -11.84 -0.94
C ASN A 110 17.30 -11.54 -0.05
N ASN A 111 16.72 -10.33 -0.17
CA ASN A 111 15.50 -9.98 0.54
C ASN A 111 14.35 -10.89 0.14
N ALA A 112 14.23 -11.25 -1.15
CA ALA A 112 13.13 -12.07 -1.66
C ALA A 112 13.02 -13.41 -0.92
N GLN A 113 14.16 -14.06 -0.63
CA GLN A 113 14.21 -15.34 0.09
C GLN A 113 14.17 -15.19 1.62
N ASN A 114 14.58 -14.05 2.16
CA ASN A 114 14.55 -13.80 3.60
C ASN A 114 13.11 -13.54 4.09
N LYS A 115 12.56 -14.46 4.87
CA LYS A 115 11.18 -14.40 5.41
C LYS A 115 11.01 -13.41 6.57
N ASN A 116 12.10 -12.89 7.11
CA ASN A 116 12.11 -11.98 8.25
C ASN A 116 12.09 -10.50 7.83
N VAL A 117 12.04 -10.21 6.52
CA VAL A 117 11.95 -8.85 5.97
C VAL A 117 10.77 -8.75 5.00
N PRO A 118 10.17 -7.54 4.86
CA PRO A 118 8.95 -7.38 4.06
C PRO A 118 9.22 -7.26 2.55
N ASN A 119 10.47 -7.12 2.13
CA ASN A 119 10.84 -6.91 0.72
C ASN A 119 10.84 -8.21 -0.09
N GLY A 120 10.36 -8.13 -1.34
CA GLY A 120 10.24 -9.26 -2.26
C GLY A 120 9.16 -10.26 -1.85
N LYS A 121 7.99 -9.74 -1.45
CA LYS A 121 6.90 -10.49 -0.81
C LYS A 121 5.54 -10.14 -1.41
N ILE A 122 4.59 -11.05 -1.22
CA ILE A 122 3.21 -10.64 -0.97
C ILE A 122 3.03 -10.58 0.54
N LEU A 123 2.62 -9.43 1.06
CA LEU A 123 2.23 -9.29 2.46
C LEU A 123 0.71 -9.45 2.60
N ARG A 124 0.25 -9.89 3.78
CA ARG A 124 -1.16 -9.98 4.15
C ARG A 124 -1.37 -9.40 5.55
N LEU A 125 -2.23 -8.39 5.65
CA LEU A 125 -2.49 -7.61 6.86
C LEU A 125 -3.99 -7.56 7.15
N ASN A 126 -4.36 -7.40 8.42
CA ASN A 126 -5.69 -6.92 8.77
C ASN A 126 -5.86 -5.45 8.34
N GLN A 127 -7.10 -4.96 8.28
CA GLN A 127 -7.42 -3.59 7.88
C GLN A 127 -6.73 -2.52 8.74
N ASP A 128 -6.46 -2.81 10.02
CA ASP A 128 -5.75 -1.92 10.94
C ASP A 128 -4.22 -2.06 10.89
N GLY A 129 -3.70 -2.95 10.05
CA GLY A 129 -2.27 -3.24 9.92
C GLY A 129 -1.75 -4.34 10.85
N SER A 130 -2.60 -4.88 11.74
CA SER A 130 -2.22 -6.03 12.57
C SER A 130 -2.00 -7.28 11.72
N ILE A 131 -1.21 -8.22 12.25
CA ILE A 131 -0.87 -9.47 11.56
C ILE A 131 -2.03 -10.47 11.75
N PRO A 132 -2.62 -11.01 10.68
CA PRO A 132 -3.58 -12.10 10.79
C PRO A 132 -2.96 -13.32 11.49
N ALA A 133 -3.69 -13.91 12.43
CA ALA A 133 -3.19 -15.03 13.24
C ALA A 133 -2.92 -16.30 12.40
N ASP A 134 -3.56 -16.41 11.24
CA ASP A 134 -3.43 -17.49 10.26
C ASP A 134 -2.32 -17.24 9.22
N ASN A 135 -1.50 -16.19 9.35
CA ASN A 135 -0.35 -15.99 8.46
C ASN A 135 0.74 -17.07 8.69
N PRO A 136 1.35 -17.60 7.61
CA PRO A 136 2.20 -18.80 7.65
C PRO A 136 3.52 -18.65 8.41
N PHE A 137 3.97 -17.41 8.67
CA PHE A 137 5.26 -17.13 9.31
C PHE A 137 5.13 -16.24 10.55
N HIS A 138 3.91 -16.11 11.11
CA HIS A 138 3.62 -15.24 12.27
C HIS A 138 4.10 -13.78 12.09
N ASN A 139 4.20 -13.34 10.84
CA ASN A 139 4.53 -11.97 10.45
C ASN A 139 3.69 -11.59 9.21
N ALA A 140 3.94 -10.43 8.62
CA ALA A 140 3.15 -9.95 7.47
C ALA A 140 3.32 -10.79 6.19
N VAL A 141 4.32 -11.68 6.09
CA VAL A 141 4.60 -12.43 4.87
C VAL A 141 3.52 -13.47 4.60
N TRP A 142 2.90 -13.38 3.43
CA TRP A 142 1.99 -14.40 2.89
C TRP A 142 2.70 -15.31 1.88
N SER A 143 3.45 -14.72 0.96
CA SER A 143 4.35 -15.45 0.06
C SER A 143 5.65 -14.68 -0.17
N TYR A 144 6.69 -15.39 -0.60
CA TYR A 144 8.04 -14.86 -0.74
C TYR A 144 8.70 -15.33 -2.03
N GLY A 145 9.87 -14.77 -2.37
CA GLY A 145 10.58 -15.06 -3.60
C GLY A 145 10.23 -14.14 -4.78
N HIS A 146 9.66 -12.96 -4.51
CA HIS A 146 9.25 -12.01 -5.55
C HIS A 146 10.34 -10.97 -5.83
N ARG A 147 10.46 -10.54 -7.09
CA ARG A 147 11.39 -9.47 -7.52
C ARG A 147 10.77 -8.09 -7.41
N ASN A 148 9.76 -7.79 -8.22
CA ASN A 148 9.06 -6.50 -8.19
C ASN A 148 7.56 -6.67 -8.50
N VAL A 149 6.71 -6.64 -7.46
CA VAL A 149 5.27 -6.91 -7.61
C VAL A 149 4.49 -5.61 -7.83
N GLU A 150 4.24 -5.29 -9.10
CA GLU A 150 3.48 -4.10 -9.52
C GLU A 150 1.96 -4.38 -9.66
N GLY A 151 1.60 -5.63 -9.95
CA GLY A 151 0.23 -6.04 -10.24
C GLY A 151 -0.26 -7.19 -9.34
N LEU A 152 -1.50 -7.07 -8.89
CA LEU A 152 -2.24 -8.07 -8.11
C LEU A 152 -3.73 -7.91 -8.43
N ALA A 153 -4.40 -9.05 -8.55
CA ALA A 153 -5.84 -9.20 -8.66
C ALA A 153 -6.25 -10.54 -8.04
N PHE A 154 -7.49 -10.61 -7.57
CA PHE A 154 -8.13 -11.89 -7.22
C PHE A 154 -8.92 -12.37 -8.42
N ASP A 155 -8.93 -13.68 -8.61
CA ASP A 155 -9.85 -14.33 -9.55
C ASP A 155 -11.29 -14.30 -8.99
N ALA A 156 -12.26 -14.39 -9.88
CA ALA A 156 -13.69 -14.26 -9.60
C ALA A 156 -14.34 -15.55 -9.06
#